data_AF-A0A7X7SN36-F1
#
_entry.id   AF-A0A7X7SN36-F1
#
_cell.length_a   1.000
_cell.length_b   1.000
_cell.length_c   1.000
_cell.angle_alpha   90.00
_cell.angle_beta   90.00
_cell.angle_gamma   90.00
#
_symmetry.space_group_name_H-M   'P 1'
#
loop_
_entity.id
_entity.type
_entity.pdbx_description
1 polymer ?
#
loop_
_entity_poly.entity_id
_entity_poly.type
_entity_poly.pdbx_seq_one_letter_code
_entity_poly.pdbx_strand_id
1 'polypeptide(L)' 'MMGVQHSVSEFVMDYAFVCGGVGKVVARVITNPSHMKRIVNALQENLARYESAYGKIKEAGRTEVKLGFQPPEE' A
#
# COMPACT_ATOMS: atom_id res chain seq x y z
N MET A 1 0.68 5.53 5.26
CA MET A 1 1.71 4.94 4.36
C MET A 1 1.86 3.48 4.73
N MET A 2 2.03 2.60 3.73
CA MET A 2 2.29 1.18 3.94
C MET A 2 3.69 0.85 3.40
N GLY A 3 4.55 0.25 4.22
CA GLY A 3 5.84 -0.29 3.83
C GLY A 3 5.80 -1.81 3.87
N VAL A 4 6.43 -2.47 2.89
CA VAL A 4 6.54 -3.93 2.84
C VAL A 4 8.01 -4.31 2.75
N GLN A 5 8.47 -5.16 3.67
CA GLN A 5 9.81 -5.73 3.69
C GLN A 5 9.70 -7.26 3.75
N HIS A 6 10.71 -7.97 3.28
CA HIS A 6 10.73 -9.42 3.34
C HIS A 6 12.15 -9.99 3.47
N SER A 7 12.22 -11.18 4.04
CA SER A 7 13.37 -12.06 4.09
C SER A 7 12.96 -13.46 3.59
N VAL A 8 13.88 -14.41 3.63
CA VAL A 8 13.58 -15.80 3.26
C VAL A 8 12.55 -16.45 4.21
N SER A 9 12.54 -16.03 5.48
CA SER A 9 11.67 -16.60 6.51
C SER A 9 10.39 -15.82 6.75
N GLU A 10 10.38 -14.52 6.45
CA GLU A 10 9.33 -13.61 6.94
C GLU A 10 8.99 -12.49 5.94
N PHE A 11 7.76 -12.02 6.04
CA PHE A 11 7.24 -10.81 5.43
C PHE A 11 6.77 -9.89 6.55
N VAL A 12 7.16 -8.62 6.46
CA VAL A 12 6.80 -7.57 7.41
C VAL A 12 6.06 -6.46 6.66
N MET A 13 4.84 -6.17 7.10
CA MET A 13 4.03 -5.06 6.60
C MET A 13 3.86 -4.03 7.70
N ASP A 14 4.38 -2.83 7.46
CA ASP A 14 4.30 -1.70 8.38
C ASP A 14 3.29 -0.68 7.90
N TYR A 15 2.29 -0.42 8.74
CA TYR A 15 1.30 0.61 8.54
C TYR A 15 1.68 1.81 9.40
N ALA A 16 2.19 2.85 8.76
CA ALA A 16 2.62 4.07 9.42
C ALA A 16 1.65 5.23 9.16
N PHE A 17 1.32 5.95 10.21
CA PHE A 17 0.70 7.26 10.13
C PHE A 17 1.79 8.32 10.15
N VAL A 18 1.81 9.17 9.12
CA VAL A 18 2.80 10.25 8.97
C VAL A 18 2.04 11.56 8.90
N CYS A 19 2.29 12.46 9.85
CA CYS A 19 1.72 13.79 9.88
C CYS A 19 2.75 14.78 10.42
N GLY A 20 2.93 15.93 9.76
CA GLY A 20 3.79 17.01 10.27
C GLY A 20 5.25 16.63 10.52
N GLY A 21 5.83 15.72 9.71
CA GLY A 21 7.23 15.31 9.83
C GLY A 21 7.51 14.22 10.88
N VAL A 22 6.51 13.82 11.68
CA VAL A 22 6.62 12.69 12.62
C VAL A 22 5.83 11.51 12.08
N GLY A 23 6.52 10.37 11.93
CA GLY A 23 5.93 9.10 11.53
C GLY A 23 5.82 8.16 12.72
N LYS A 24 4.61 7.63 12.97
CA LYS A 24 4.39 6.56 13.95
C LYS A 24 3.89 5.31 13.25
N VAL A 25 4.53 4.18 13.51
CA VAL A 25 4.01 2.86 13.11
C VAL A 25 2.77 2.58 13.96
N VAL A 26 1.63 2.45 13.30
CA VAL A 26 0.33 2.19 13.94
C VAL A 26 0.09 0.69 14.06
N ALA A 27 0.50 -0.08 13.05
CA ALA A 27 0.43 -1.53 13.07
C ALA A 27 1.60 -2.16 12.32
N ARG A 28 2.08 -3.30 12.82
CA ARG A 28 3.04 -4.17 12.15
C ARG A 28 2.44 -5.56 12.06
N VAL A 29 2.40 -6.11 10.86
CA VAL A 29 1.97 -7.49 10.61
C VAL A 29 3.17 -8.27 10.12
N ILE A 30 3.50 -9.37 10.80
CA ILE A 30 4.59 -10.27 10.45
C ILE A 30 3.99 -11.63 10.09
N THR A 31 4.42 -12.20 8.97
CA THR A 31 3.93 -13.50 8.49
C THR A 31 5.04 -14.25 7.77
N ASN A 32 4.90 -15.56 7.57
CA ASN A 32 5.82 -16.32 6.71
C ASN A 32 5.41 -16.22 5.21
N PRO A 33 6.33 -16.55 4.27
CA PRO A 33 6.06 -16.50 2.83
C PRO A 33 4.87 -17.35 2.36
N SER A 34 4.63 -18.52 2.98
CA SER A 34 3.54 -19.41 2.61
C SER A 34 2.17 -18.79 2.92
N HIS A 35 2.02 -18.20 4.11
CA HIS A 35 0.83 -17.46 4.48
C HIS A 35 0.66 -16.19 3.64
N MET A 36 1.75 -15.48 3.33
CA MET A 36 1.68 -14.29 2.48
C MET A 36 1.08 -14.61 1.11
N LYS A 37 1.47 -15.73 0.50
CA LYS A 37 0.88 -16.19 -0.77
C LYS A 37 -0.62 -16.45 -0.66
N ARG A 38 -1.09 -17.05 0.44
CA ARG A 38 -2.52 -17.26 0.69
C ARG A 38 -3.27 -15.95 0.87
N ILE A 39 -2.68 -15.00 1.60
CA ILE A 39 -3.24 -13.67 1.81
C ILE A 39 -3.42 -12.95 0.47
N VAL A 40 -2.39 -12.93 -0.39
CA VAL A 40 -2.47 -12.29 -1.71
C VAL A 40 -3.60 -12.89 -2.55
N ASN A 41 -3.70 -14.22 -2.62
CA ASN A 41 -4.74 -14.88 -3.39
C ASN A 41 -6.14 -14.54 -2.86
N ALA A 42 -6.32 -14.59 -1.54
CA ALA A 42 -7.60 -14.25 -0.91
C ALA A 42 -7.98 -12.78 -1.14
N LEU A 43 -7.02 -11.86 -1.06
CA LEU A 43 -7.27 -10.44 -1.32
C LEU A 43 -7.65 -10.19 -2.78
N GLN A 44 -7.01 -10.84 -3.74
CA GLN A 44 -7.36 -10.74 -5.16
C GLN A 44 -8.79 -11.22 -5.44
N GLU A 45 -9.18 -12.37 -4.88
CA GLU A 45 -10.54 -12.89 -5.04
C GLU A 45 -11.57 -11.95 -4.43
N ASN A 46 -11.33 -11.46 -3.20
CA ASN A 46 -12.23 -10.51 -2.55
C ASN A 46 -12.31 -9.18 -3.31
N LEU A 47 -11.21 -8.71 -3.90
CA LEU A 47 -11.20 -7.50 -4.73
C LEU A 47 -12.06 -7.69 -5.99
N ALA A 48 -11.90 -8.81 -6.70
CA ALA A 48 -12.71 -9.12 -7.88
C ALA A 48 -14.21 -9.21 -7.54
N ARG A 49 -14.55 -9.84 -6.41
CA ARG A 49 -15.94 -9.90 -5.91
C ARG A 49 -16.48 -8.51 -5.58
N TYR A 50 -15.66 -7.66 -4.97
CA TYR A 50 -16.03 -6.28 -4.65
C TYR A 50 -16.30 -5.47 -5.93
N GLU A 51 -15.40 -5.52 -6.91
CA GLU A 51 -15.55 -4.77 -8.17
C GLU A 51 -16.75 -5.25 -9.00
N SER A 52 -17.07 -6.55 -8.96
CA SER A 52 -18.28 -7.09 -9.59
C SER A 52 -19.57 -6.57 -8.96
N ALA A 53 -19.56 -6.25 -7.66
CA ALA A 53 -20.75 -5.80 -6.94
C ALA A 53 -20.91 -4.28 -6.94
N TYR A 54 -19.80 -3.53 -6.86
CA TYR A 54 -19.80 -2.08 -6.65
C TYR A 54 -19.18 -1.28 -7.81
N GLY A 55 -18.67 -1.95 -8.84
CA GLY A 55 -17.98 -1.33 -9.97
C GLY A 55 -16.46 -1.24 -9.77
N LYS A 56 -15.74 -0.92 -10.86
CA LYS A 56 -14.28 -0.90 -10.89
C LYS A 56 -13.71 0.18 -9.96
N ILE A 57 -12.66 -0.19 -9.23
CA ILE A 57 -11.92 0.75 -8.39
C ILE A 57 -11.06 1.61 -9.31
N LYS A 58 -11.19 2.93 -9.18
CA LYS A 58 -10.25 3.85 -9.82
C LYS A 58 -8.94 3.79 -9.05
N GLU A 59 -7.86 3.40 -9.72
CA GLU A 59 -6.54 3.49 -9.13
C GLU A 59 -6.30 4.94 -8.72
N ALA A 60 -6.00 5.16 -7.43
CA ALA A 60 -5.50 6.45 -6.99
C ALA A 60 -4.16 6.65 -7.69
N GLY A 61 -4.16 7.48 -8.75
CA GLY A 61 -2.94 7.84 -9.45
C GLY A 61 -1.90 8.27 -8.43
N ARG A 62 -0.68 7.74 -8.55
CA ARG A 62 0.45 8.18 -7.76
C ARG A 62 0.55 9.69 -7.96
N THR A 63 0.13 10.47 -6.98
CA THR A 63 0.34 11.91 -7.02
C THR A 63 1.84 12.10 -6.86
N GLU A 64 2.55 12.16 -7.99
CA GLU A 64 3.85 12.80 -8.05
C GLU A 64 3.61 14.25 -7.63
N VAL A 65 3.73 14.51 -6.34
CA VAL A 65 3.76 15.87 -5.84
C VAL A 65 5.04 16.47 -6.41
N LYS A 66 4.93 17.19 -7.53
CA LYS A 66 6.00 18.05 -8.06
C LYS A 66 6.17 19.19 -7.05
N LEU A 67 6.90 18.91 -5.98
CA LEU A 67 7.23 19.86 -4.93
C LEU A 67 8.32 20.79 -5.48
N GLY A 68 7.95 22.01 -5.87
CA GLY A 68 8.88 23.02 -6.36
C GLY A 68 8.19 24.13 -7.16
N PHE A 69 8.79 25.32 -7.17
CA PHE A 69 8.39 26.41 -8.07
C PHE A 69 8.70 25.99 -9.51
N GLN A 70 7.68 25.91 -10.36
CA GLN A 70 7.89 25.86 -11.80
C GLN A 70 8.05 27.31 -12.29
N PRO A 71 9.10 27.61 -13.05
CA PRO A 71 9.16 28.88 -13.76
C PRO A 71 7.98 28.97 -14.75
N PRO A 72 7.48 30.18 -15.05
CA PRO A 72 6.44 30.36 -16.06
C PRO A 72 6.89 29.76 -17.39
N GLU A 73 5.98 29.06 -18.08
CA GLU A 73 6.22 28.70 -19.48
C GLU A 73 6.28 30.01 -20.30
N GLU A 74 7.37 30.20 -21.06
CA GLU A 74 7.55 31.30 -22.02
C GLU A 74 6.61 31.18 -23.22
#